data_AF-A0A2A4YV21-F1
#
_entry.id   AF-A0A2A4YV21-F1
#
_cell.length_a   1.000
_cell.length_b   1.000
_cell.length_c   1.000
_cell.angle_alpha   90.00
_cell.angle_beta   90.00
_cell.angle_gamma   90.00
#
_symmetry.space_group_name_H-M   'P 1'
#
loop_
_entity.id
_entity.type
_entity.pdbx_description
1 polymer ?
#
loop_
_entity_poly.entity_id
_entity_poly.type
_entity_poly.pdbx_seq_one_letter_code
_entity_poly.pdbx_strand_id
1 'polypeptide(L)'
;MKYILTFITLLFLQTTFFAANKISYIHKDIAVDSISSSTINWQELNEPIYRGFDNGVYWFKIKLEPSTNDRVISIPESHISRASLYGSNGAVKMLEPTRYAAFPIPDSEKSTIYYLRVNCLLEARIPIEIKESKSYYNDELIEYTITGIYLGIVLAIILFSLFSYYSFGNRTYLLYVFMVIGMSANAFYKDGVTAYLFGINSIHEVLEGPLNSIVVIAAIFFTVSYLGIEHQLKKLKIFGVAVAIIAVIANVVYQFTGSFAVFTMIHLGHLLSLTIFLSAGVILWNKSFYARFFVLAYGFPLFFAYDYYISPHFGIKVLDLPLNLYKLGSIIEMIIFTYGIMYQAKQMNIENKEIRQKLIDYTNNLKAQNKGLDQRPDTINELIEKFNFTLKEIEVLKVLSLNKTNKEIAEMQFISENTVKYHIKNILKKLKVKSKEDAKYHYLNFEVDASS
;
A
#
# COMPACT_ATOMS: atom_id res chain seq x y z
N MET A 1 -17.72 24.31 8.80
CA MET A 1 -16.90 25.10 7.86
C MET A 1 -15.69 25.75 8.53
N LYS A 2 -15.85 26.52 9.63
CA LYS A 2 -14.71 27.10 10.40
C LYS A 2 -13.66 26.05 10.81
N TYR A 3 -14.05 24.94 11.44
CA TYR A 3 -13.12 23.89 11.89
C TYR A 3 -12.39 23.16 10.76
N ILE A 4 -13.04 22.99 9.60
CA ILE A 4 -12.42 22.39 8.40
C ILE A 4 -11.40 23.36 7.81
N LEU A 5 -11.70 24.66 7.80
CA LEU A 5 -10.76 25.68 7.38
C LEU A 5 -9.57 25.76 8.35
N THR A 6 -9.79 25.63 9.65
CA THR A 6 -8.73 25.58 10.67
C THR A 6 -7.83 24.35 10.49
N PHE A 7 -8.41 23.18 10.19
CA PHE A 7 -7.70 21.95 9.90
C PHE A 7 -6.87 22.06 8.60
N ILE A 8 -7.43 22.67 7.55
CA ILE A 8 -6.72 22.95 6.30
C ILE A 8 -5.60 23.98 6.52
N THR A 9 -5.81 25.04 7.32
CA THR A 9 -4.74 26.00 7.62
C THR A 9 -3.61 25.40 8.47
N LEU A 10 -3.91 24.45 9.35
CA LEU A 10 -2.91 23.70 10.13
C LEU A 10 -2.06 22.77 9.23
N LEU A 11 -2.62 22.24 8.14
CA LEU A 11 -1.90 21.45 7.14
C LEU A 11 -0.83 22.24 6.37
N PHE A 12 -0.87 23.58 6.40
CA PHE A 12 0.06 24.46 5.66
C PHE A 12 0.99 25.30 6.55
N LEU A 13 0.86 25.22 7.88
CA LEU A 13 1.66 26.02 8.81
C LEU A 13 3.01 25.35 9.09
N GLN A 14 3.95 25.47 8.16
CA GLN A 14 5.37 25.40 8.51
C GLN A 14 5.89 26.82 8.67
N THR A 15 5.91 27.31 9.91
CA THR A 15 6.63 28.55 10.24
C THR A 15 8.01 28.14 10.75
N THR A 16 9.03 28.27 9.90
CA THR A 16 10.41 28.10 10.32
C THR A 16 10.87 29.39 11.02
N PHE A 17 10.72 29.42 12.35
CA PHE A 17 11.28 30.48 13.19
C PHE A 17 12.80 30.31 13.30
N PHE A 18 13.56 30.83 12.34
CA PHE A 18 15.02 30.98 12.44
C PHE A 18 15.45 32.29 13.13
N ALA A 19 14.53 33.20 13.40
CA ALA A 19 14.84 34.61 13.59
C ALA A 19 15.61 35.00 14.87
N ALA A 20 15.77 34.10 15.87
CA ALA A 20 16.37 34.47 17.15
C ALA A 20 17.77 33.88 17.43
N ASN A 21 18.13 32.73 16.84
CA ASN A 21 19.36 32.02 17.19
C ASN A 21 20.36 32.02 16.02
N LYS A 22 21.63 32.32 16.32
CA LYS A 22 22.71 32.23 15.31
C LYS A 22 23.18 30.78 15.21
N ILE A 23 22.87 30.15 14.08
CA ILE A 23 23.32 28.81 13.74
C ILE A 23 24.37 28.93 12.63
N SER A 24 25.47 28.21 12.77
CA SER A 24 26.46 28.04 11.72
C SER A 24 26.76 26.57 11.55
N TYR A 25 27.21 26.15 10.37
CA TYR A 25 27.47 24.74 10.08
C TYR A 25 28.76 24.53 9.29
N ILE A 26 29.23 23.29 9.31
CA ILE A 26 30.26 22.76 8.41
C ILE A 26 29.83 21.36 7.97
N HIS A 27 30.28 20.94 6.78
CA HIS A 27 30.06 19.60 6.25
C HIS A 27 31.40 18.88 6.15
N LYS A 28 31.79 18.23 7.26
CA LYS A 28 33.06 17.50 7.41
C LYS A 28 32.92 16.43 8.48
N ASP A 29 33.46 15.24 8.22
CA ASP A 29 33.57 14.20 9.25
C ASP A 29 34.85 14.39 10.07
N ILE A 30 34.72 15.16 11.14
CA ILE A 30 35.80 15.43 12.11
C ILE A 30 35.36 15.02 13.51
N ALA A 31 36.34 14.63 14.33
CA ALA A 31 36.13 14.28 15.73
C ALA A 31 35.73 15.50 16.58
N VAL A 32 34.97 15.28 17.65
CA VAL A 32 34.41 16.32 18.53
C VAL A 32 35.49 17.26 19.07
N ASP A 33 36.63 16.69 19.47
CA ASP A 33 37.75 17.44 20.06
C ASP A 33 38.40 18.44 19.10
N SER A 34 38.24 18.23 17.78
CA SER A 34 38.81 19.12 16.76
C SER A 34 37.94 20.34 16.47
N ILE A 35 36.69 20.36 16.95
CA ILE A 35 35.65 21.34 16.58
C ILE A 35 35.84 22.68 17.25
N SER A 36 36.41 22.67 18.45
CA SER A 36 36.74 23.88 19.21
C SER A 36 38.01 24.58 18.70
N SER A 37 38.72 24.01 17.73
CA SER A 37 39.92 24.62 17.16
C SER A 37 39.59 25.90 16.38
N SER A 38 40.43 26.93 16.52
CA SER A 38 40.26 28.25 15.88
C SER A 38 40.40 28.24 14.34
N THR A 39 40.67 27.08 13.73
CA THR A 39 40.96 26.93 12.29
C THR A 39 39.73 26.56 11.45
N ILE A 40 38.59 26.28 12.08
CA ILE A 40 37.37 25.87 11.38
C ILE A 40 36.61 27.10 10.89
N ASN A 41 36.44 27.19 9.57
CA ASN A 41 35.61 28.19 8.94
C ASN A 41 34.14 27.74 8.93
N TRP A 42 33.32 28.33 9.80
CA TRP A 42 31.90 28.05 9.91
C TRP A 42 31.09 28.86 8.90
N GLN A 43 30.14 28.21 8.22
CA GLN A 43 29.21 28.88 7.31
C GLN A 43 27.94 29.26 8.08
N GLU A 44 27.45 30.49 7.96
CA GLU A 44 26.18 30.89 8.57
C GLU A 44 25.01 30.11 7.94
N LEU A 45 24.11 29.60 8.77
CA LEU A 45 22.92 28.87 8.33
C LEU A 45 21.75 29.87 8.21
N ASN A 46 21.47 30.30 6.98
CA ASN A 46 20.35 31.20 6.69
C ASN A 46 19.04 30.46 6.40
N GLU A 47 19.14 29.22 5.91
CA GLU A 47 18.01 28.33 5.60
C GLU A 47 18.32 26.90 6.06
N PRO A 48 17.31 26.06 6.35
CA PRO A 48 17.52 24.64 6.58
C PRO A 48 18.35 23.97 5.48
N ILE A 49 19.21 23.03 5.86
CA ILE A 49 19.97 22.25 4.87
C ILE A 49 18.98 21.40 4.06
N TYR A 50 19.01 21.57 2.74
CA TYR A 50 18.21 20.84 1.77
C TYR A 50 19.06 20.63 0.51
N ARG A 51 20.05 19.73 0.59
CA ARG A 51 21.12 19.58 -0.41
C ARG A 51 21.23 18.19 -1.03
N GLY A 52 20.26 17.32 -0.80
CA GLY A 52 20.19 16.03 -1.51
C GLY A 52 21.46 15.19 -1.36
N PHE A 53 22.20 15.03 -2.46
CA PHE A 53 23.41 14.22 -2.56
C PHE A 53 24.61 14.74 -1.75
N ASP A 54 24.58 15.95 -1.19
CA ASP A 54 25.62 16.44 -0.27
C ASP A 54 25.48 15.78 1.12
N ASN A 55 25.30 14.46 1.17
CA ASN A 55 25.09 13.70 2.39
C ASN A 55 26.40 13.47 3.18
N GLY A 56 26.29 12.84 4.35
CA GLY A 56 27.41 12.64 5.28
C GLY A 56 27.29 13.46 6.56
N VAL A 57 28.43 13.84 7.14
CA VAL A 57 28.49 14.39 8.50
C VAL A 57 28.45 15.91 8.48
N TYR A 58 27.41 16.45 9.10
CA TYR A 58 27.23 17.86 9.36
C TYR A 58 27.48 18.15 10.83
N TRP A 59 28.18 19.24 11.08
CA TRP A 59 28.31 19.84 12.39
C TRP A 59 27.64 21.19 12.40
N PHE A 60 26.84 21.46 13.43
CA PHE A 60 26.20 22.75 13.65
C PHE A 60 26.69 23.34 14.97
N LYS A 61 27.12 24.59 14.92
CA LYS A 61 27.40 25.43 16.08
C LYS A 61 26.18 26.28 16.33
N ILE A 62 25.49 26.00 17.44
CA ILE A 62 24.24 26.65 17.82
C ILE A 62 24.55 27.56 19.00
N LYS A 63 24.52 28.89 18.76
CA LYS A 63 24.61 29.87 19.83
C LYS A 63 23.20 30.19 20.31
N LEU A 64 22.91 29.83 21.55
CA LEU A 64 21.65 30.13 22.22
C LEU A 64 21.80 31.38 23.07
N GLU A 65 20.86 32.30 22.93
CA GLU A 65 20.75 33.45 23.82
C GLU A 65 20.16 33.03 25.19
N PRO A 66 20.42 33.80 26.27
CA PRO A 66 19.85 33.54 27.59
C PRO A 66 18.34 33.38 27.54
N SER A 67 17.81 32.46 28.35
CA SER A 67 16.38 32.15 28.42
C SER A 67 16.06 31.66 29.82
N THR A 68 14.93 32.10 30.37
CA THR A 68 14.34 31.58 31.62
C THR A 68 13.51 30.32 31.41
N ASN A 69 13.28 29.95 30.15
CA ASN A 69 12.51 28.78 29.77
C ASN A 69 13.45 27.70 29.22
N ASP A 70 13.21 26.46 29.62
CA ASP A 70 13.80 25.28 29.00
C ASP A 70 13.44 25.22 27.52
N ARG A 71 14.36 24.70 26.72
CA ARG A 71 14.21 24.55 25.28
C ARG A 71 14.47 23.10 24.85
N VAL A 72 14.01 22.76 23.66
CA VAL A 72 14.32 21.52 22.98
C VAL A 72 14.92 21.85 21.63
N ILE A 73 16.08 21.26 21.33
CA ILE A 73 16.65 21.22 19.98
C ILE A 73 16.19 19.91 19.36
N SER A 74 15.39 19.98 18.31
CA SER A 74 14.89 18.80 17.59
C SER A 74 15.25 18.83 16.12
N ILE A 75 15.30 17.64 15.52
CA ILE A 75 15.54 17.43 14.09
C ILE A 75 14.38 16.60 13.55
N PRO A 76 13.25 17.20 13.14
CA PRO A 76 12.06 16.46 12.71
C PRO A 76 12.24 15.83 11.31
N GLU A 77 13.13 14.84 11.22
CA GLU A 77 13.42 14.06 10.00
C GLU A 77 13.65 12.58 10.35
N SER A 78 12.83 11.71 9.77
CA SER A 78 12.87 10.25 9.93
C SER A 78 14.18 9.61 9.48
N HIS A 79 14.88 10.21 8.52
CA HIS A 79 16.17 9.74 8.03
C HIS A 79 17.35 10.10 8.94
N ILE A 80 17.11 10.89 10.00
CA ILE A 80 18.15 11.32 10.94
C ILE A 80 17.92 10.62 12.28
N SER A 81 18.41 9.38 12.38
CA SER A 81 18.48 8.64 13.66
C SER A 81 19.82 8.85 14.38
N ARG A 82 20.86 9.29 13.65
CA ARG A 82 22.23 9.45 14.15
C ARG A 82 22.58 10.91 14.36
N ALA A 83 22.12 11.43 15.48
CA ALA A 83 22.46 12.78 15.95
C ALA A 83 23.08 12.74 17.35
N SER A 84 23.96 13.68 17.65
CA SER A 84 24.56 13.83 18.97
C SER A 84 24.79 15.29 19.28
N LEU A 85 24.39 15.73 20.47
CA LEU A 85 24.55 17.11 20.90
C LEU A 85 25.59 17.20 22.03
N TYR A 86 26.46 18.20 21.95
CA TYR A 86 27.52 18.44 22.93
C TYR A 86 27.40 19.88 23.46
N GLY A 87 27.34 20.01 24.78
CA GLY A 87 27.42 21.29 25.49
C GLY A 87 28.74 21.45 26.24
N SER A 88 28.83 22.46 27.10
CA SER A 88 30.01 22.70 27.95
C SER A 88 30.34 21.52 28.89
N ASN A 89 29.32 20.78 29.31
CA ASN A 89 29.43 19.68 30.28
C ASN A 89 29.53 18.30 29.59
N GLY A 90 29.80 18.27 28.28
CA GLY A 90 29.88 17.04 27.49
C GLY A 90 28.61 16.74 26.70
N ALA A 91 28.39 15.45 26.40
CA ALA A 91 27.26 15.01 25.59
C ALA A 91 25.92 15.21 26.31
N VAL A 92 24.95 15.79 25.61
CA VAL A 92 23.57 15.94 26.08
C VAL A 92 22.80 14.68 25.72
N LYS A 93 22.12 14.08 26.70
CA LYS A 93 21.31 12.89 26.48
C LYS A 93 20.07 13.24 25.65
N MET A 94 19.81 12.45 24.62
CA MET A 94 18.61 12.56 23.80
C MET A 94 17.35 12.19 24.60
N LEU A 95 16.24 12.85 24.29
CA LEU A 95 14.92 12.53 24.82
C LEU A 95 14.41 11.22 24.22
N GLU A 96 13.97 10.31 25.08
CA GLU A 96 13.34 9.04 24.66
C GLU A 96 12.16 8.71 25.59
N PRO A 97 11.01 8.24 25.05
CA PRO A 97 10.73 8.03 23.63
C PRO A 97 10.32 9.32 22.92
N THR A 98 10.77 9.50 21.67
CA THR A 98 10.43 10.62 20.79
C THR A 98 10.32 10.14 19.34
N ARG A 99 9.59 10.86 18.47
CA ARG A 99 9.47 10.51 17.04
C ARG A 99 10.75 10.79 16.26
N TYR A 100 11.49 11.80 16.68
CA TYR A 100 12.71 12.27 16.03
C TYR A 100 13.78 12.64 17.05
N ALA A 101 15.02 12.82 16.60
CA ALA A 101 16.11 13.21 17.48
C ALA A 101 15.80 14.56 18.16
N ALA A 102 15.72 14.55 19.49
CA ALA A 102 15.38 15.72 20.30
C ALA A 102 16.23 15.77 21.57
N PHE A 103 16.76 16.95 21.90
CA PHE A 103 17.69 17.15 23.01
C PHE A 103 17.18 18.25 23.93
N PRO A 104 17.06 17.99 25.25
CA PRO A 104 16.61 19.00 26.19
C PRO A 104 17.75 19.96 26.51
N ILE A 105 17.42 21.24 26.58
CA ILE A 105 18.33 22.33 26.93
C ILE A 105 17.75 23.04 28.15
N PRO A 106 18.46 23.03 29.30
CA PRO A 106 18.01 23.77 30.47
C PRO A 106 18.02 25.28 30.21
N ASP A 107 17.21 25.99 30.98
CA ASP A 107 17.30 27.44 31.08
C ASP A 107 18.71 27.92 31.47
N SER A 108 19.04 29.15 31.07
CA SER A 108 20.35 29.73 31.36
C SER A 108 20.32 31.25 31.31
N GLU A 109 20.91 31.88 32.31
CA GLU A 109 21.12 33.34 32.37
C GLU A 109 22.24 33.82 31.44
N LYS A 110 23.03 32.91 30.88
CA LYS A 110 24.16 33.23 29.99
C LYS A 110 23.94 32.63 28.62
N SER A 111 24.54 33.25 27.60
CA SER A 111 24.59 32.65 26.29
C SER A 111 25.45 31.39 26.31
N THR A 112 24.93 30.32 25.72
CA THR A 112 25.57 29.01 25.69
C THR A 112 25.76 28.56 24.23
N ILE A 113 26.82 27.78 24.00
CA ILE A 113 27.13 27.24 22.68
C ILE A 113 26.98 25.72 22.76
N TYR A 114 26.23 25.17 21.82
CA TYR A 114 26.12 23.73 21.61
C TYR A 114 26.66 23.35 20.24
N TYR A 115 27.25 22.15 20.16
CA TYR A 115 27.69 21.53 18.92
C TYR A 115 26.83 20.31 18.63
N LEU A 116 26.06 20.36 17.54
CA LEU A 116 25.22 19.28 17.09
C LEU A 116 25.92 18.55 15.94
N ARG A 117 26.18 17.26 16.10
CA ARG A 117 26.61 16.35 15.03
C ARG A 117 25.39 15.67 14.44
N VAL A 118 25.29 15.67 13.12
CA VAL A 118 24.25 14.98 12.37
C VAL A 118 24.92 14.12 11.30
N ASN A 119 24.62 12.83 11.27
CA ASN A 119 25.08 11.93 10.21
C ASN A 119 23.91 11.60 9.27
N CYS A 120 23.91 12.21 8.09
CA CYS A 120 22.93 11.97 7.05
C CYS A 120 23.43 10.87 6.12
N LEU A 121 22.89 9.65 6.24
CA LEU A 121 23.24 8.57 5.31
C LEU A 121 22.51 8.68 3.96
N LEU A 122 21.28 9.15 3.98
CA LEU A 122 20.46 9.34 2.79
C LEU A 122 20.60 10.76 2.28
N GLU A 123 19.52 11.52 2.07
CA GLU A 123 19.61 12.91 1.64
C GLU A 123 20.04 13.85 2.76
N ALA A 124 20.76 14.92 2.39
CA ALA A 124 21.05 16.04 3.27
C ALA A 124 19.80 16.94 3.40
N ARG A 125 18.85 16.53 4.23
CA ARG A 125 17.69 17.32 4.65
C ARG A 125 17.69 17.45 6.17
N ILE A 126 18.12 18.60 6.68
CA ILE A 126 18.32 18.80 8.13
C ILE A 126 17.50 20.00 8.60
N PRO A 127 16.22 19.80 8.94
CA PRO A 127 15.43 20.80 9.63
C PRO A 127 15.88 20.86 11.08
N ILE A 128 16.45 21.97 11.54
CA ILE A 128 16.76 22.18 12.97
C ILE A 128 15.68 23.08 13.55
N GLU A 129 15.01 22.61 14.58
CA GLU A 129 14.03 23.38 15.34
C GLU A 129 14.54 23.61 16.76
N ILE A 130 14.37 24.85 17.24
CA ILE A 130 14.69 25.23 18.61
C ILE A 130 13.44 25.87 19.19
N LYS A 131 12.74 25.15 20.06
CA LYS A 131 11.46 25.57 20.65
C LYS A 131 11.54 25.55 22.17
N GLU A 132 10.73 26.37 22.84
CA GLU A 132 10.51 26.20 24.27
C GLU A 132 9.92 24.81 24.54
N SER A 133 10.32 24.16 25.64
CA SER A 133 9.88 22.80 25.97
C SER A 133 8.35 22.67 25.94
N LYS A 134 7.62 23.65 26.49
CA LYS A 134 6.16 23.65 26.47
C LYS A 134 5.58 23.67 25.04
N SER A 135 6.16 24.48 24.14
CA SER A 135 5.71 24.54 22.74
C SER A 135 6.03 23.24 22.00
N TYR A 136 7.22 22.68 22.21
CA TYR A 136 7.62 21.41 21.63
C TYR A 136 6.65 20.27 21.99
N TYR A 137 6.32 20.12 23.28
CA TYR A 137 5.39 19.07 23.72
C TYR A 137 3.96 19.29 23.22
N ASN A 138 3.52 20.55 23.08
CA ASN A 138 2.22 20.86 22.48
C ASN A 138 2.18 20.47 20.99
N ASP A 139 3.24 20.78 20.24
CA ASP A 139 3.34 20.41 18.82
C ASP A 139 3.34 18.88 18.66
N GLU A 140 4.11 18.15 19.48
CA GLU A 140 4.11 16.69 19.49
C GLU A 140 2.72 16.12 19.81
N LEU A 141 1.99 16.68 20.79
CA LEU A 141 0.64 16.26 21.12
C LEU A 141 -0.33 16.44 19.94
N ILE A 142 -0.21 17.56 19.21
CA ILE A 142 -1.00 17.80 18.00
C ILE A 142 -0.67 16.75 16.93
N GLU A 143 0.60 16.46 16.70
CA GLU A 143 1.03 15.48 15.70
C GLU A 143 0.60 14.05 16.06
N TYR A 144 0.69 13.64 17.33
CA TYR A 144 0.12 12.36 17.79
C TYR A 144 -1.40 12.31 17.60
N THR A 145 -2.10 13.43 17.81
CA THR A 145 -3.55 13.51 17.60
C THR A 145 -3.90 13.34 16.11
N ILE A 146 -3.18 14.03 15.21
CA ILE A 146 -3.35 13.91 13.76
C ILE A 146 -3.09 12.47 13.32
N THR A 147 -2.02 11.85 13.79
CA THR A 147 -1.67 10.46 13.48
C THR A 147 -2.68 9.46 14.04
N GLY A 148 -3.22 9.71 15.24
CA GLY A 148 -4.30 8.90 15.82
C GLY A 148 -5.59 8.97 15.00
N ILE A 149 -5.97 10.17 14.52
CA ILE A 149 -7.12 10.34 13.62
C ILE A 149 -6.90 9.61 12.30
N TYR A 150 -5.71 9.77 11.70
CA TYR A 150 -5.32 9.07 10.47
C TYR A 150 -5.47 7.55 10.63
N LEU A 151 -4.92 6.98 11.71
CA LEU A 151 -5.06 5.56 12.01
C LEU A 151 -6.50 5.10 12.21
N GLY A 152 -7.31 5.89 12.91
CA GLY A 152 -8.72 5.56 13.13
C GLY A 152 -9.47 5.43 11.80
N ILE A 153 -9.20 6.34 10.85
CA ILE A 153 -9.78 6.29 9.50
C ILE A 153 -9.27 5.08 8.74
N VAL A 154 -7.95 4.84 8.72
CA VAL A 154 -7.33 3.68 8.07
C VAL A 154 -7.93 2.37 8.59
N LEU A 155 -8.05 2.22 9.91
CA LEU A 155 -8.61 1.03 10.55
C LEU A 155 -10.08 0.83 10.14
N ALA A 156 -10.88 1.90 10.14
CA ALA A 156 -12.27 1.83 9.69
C ALA A 156 -12.39 1.37 8.23
N ILE A 157 -11.52 1.87 7.35
CA ILE A 157 -11.47 1.50 5.93
C ILE A 157 -11.03 0.04 5.74
N ILE A 158 -10.03 -0.41 6.49
CA ILE A 158 -9.59 -1.81 6.48
C ILE A 158 -10.74 -2.73 6.92
N LEU A 159 -11.39 -2.44 8.05
CA LEU A 159 -12.50 -3.24 8.56
C LEU A 159 -13.67 -3.26 7.59
N PHE A 160 -14.04 -2.10 7.03
CA PHE A 160 -15.09 -2.01 6.02
C PHE A 160 -14.75 -2.84 4.77
N SER A 161 -13.51 -2.78 4.30
CA SER A 161 -13.04 -3.52 3.13
C SER A 161 -13.02 -5.03 3.39
N LEU A 162 -12.61 -5.47 4.58
CA LEU A 162 -12.65 -6.88 4.98
C LEU A 162 -14.08 -7.41 5.09
N PHE A 163 -15.00 -6.66 5.70
CA PHE A 163 -16.42 -7.01 5.75
C PHE A 163 -17.02 -7.10 4.34
N SER A 164 -16.67 -6.15 3.47
CA SER A 164 -17.12 -6.12 2.08
C SER A 164 -16.54 -7.28 1.27
N TYR A 165 -15.30 -7.70 1.52
CA TYR A 165 -14.74 -8.91 0.93
C TYR A 165 -15.59 -10.14 1.27
N TYR A 166 -15.95 -10.33 2.54
CA TYR A 166 -16.78 -11.46 2.96
C TYR A 166 -18.20 -11.39 2.37
N SER A 167 -18.78 -10.19 2.33
CA SER A 167 -20.15 -9.98 1.84
C SER A 167 -20.29 -10.15 0.33
N PHE A 168 -19.31 -9.66 -0.45
CA PHE A 168 -19.37 -9.64 -1.92
C PHE A 168 -18.51 -10.70 -2.61
N GLY A 169 -17.57 -11.34 -1.90
CA GLY A 169 -16.67 -12.36 -2.46
C GLY A 169 -15.66 -11.83 -3.48
N ASN A 170 -15.49 -10.51 -3.61
CA ASN A 170 -14.59 -9.90 -4.59
C ASN A 170 -13.19 -9.68 -4.01
N ARG A 171 -12.19 -10.41 -4.54
CA ARG A 171 -10.78 -10.36 -4.09
C ARG A 171 -10.14 -8.98 -4.18
N THR A 172 -10.68 -8.07 -4.99
CA THR A 172 -10.19 -6.68 -5.12
C THR A 172 -10.18 -5.96 -3.78
N TYR A 173 -11.14 -6.25 -2.88
CA TYR A 173 -11.15 -5.70 -1.53
C TYR A 173 -9.94 -6.13 -0.69
N LEU A 174 -9.51 -7.40 -0.77
CA LEU A 174 -8.32 -7.85 -0.03
C LEU A 174 -7.05 -7.22 -0.56
N LEU A 175 -6.91 -7.13 -1.90
CA LEU A 175 -5.75 -6.49 -2.53
C LEU A 175 -5.65 -5.02 -2.13
N TYR A 176 -6.79 -4.35 -2.05
CA TYR A 176 -6.89 -2.98 -1.56
C TYR A 176 -6.49 -2.85 -0.08
N VAL A 177 -6.91 -3.78 0.80
CA VAL A 177 -6.46 -3.79 2.22
C VAL A 177 -4.93 -3.85 2.32
N PHE A 178 -4.25 -4.69 1.53
CA PHE A 178 -2.79 -4.74 1.52
C PHE A 178 -2.16 -3.42 1.09
N MET A 179 -2.75 -2.73 0.11
CA MET A 179 -2.28 -1.41 -0.33
C MET A 179 -2.42 -0.37 0.78
N VAL A 180 -3.58 -0.31 1.44
CA VAL A 180 -3.85 0.60 2.57
C VAL A 180 -2.90 0.35 3.74
N ILE A 181 -2.66 -0.91 4.10
CA ILE A 181 -1.70 -1.28 5.15
C ILE A 181 -0.29 -0.82 4.77
N GLY A 182 0.14 -1.08 3.53
CA GLY A 182 1.45 -0.67 3.05
C GLY A 182 1.64 0.85 3.12
N MET A 183 0.69 1.62 2.58
CA MET A 183 0.75 3.09 2.59
C MET A 183 0.80 3.63 4.02
N SER A 184 0.05 3.01 4.94
CA SER A 184 0.02 3.41 6.34
C SER A 184 1.32 3.05 7.07
N ALA A 185 1.90 1.89 6.79
CA ALA A 185 3.20 1.49 7.35
C ALA A 185 4.34 2.42 6.87
N ASN A 186 4.33 2.81 5.59
CA ASN A 186 5.25 3.80 5.06
C ASN A 186 5.06 5.18 5.70
N ALA A 187 3.82 5.67 5.81
CA ALA A 187 3.53 6.93 6.49
C ALA A 187 4.02 6.91 7.95
N PHE A 188 3.87 5.78 8.64
CA PHE A 188 4.27 5.57 10.03
C PHE A 188 5.77 5.63 10.24
N TYR A 189 6.51 5.03 9.31
CA TYR A 189 7.96 5.11 9.28
C TYR A 189 8.41 6.57 9.14
N LYS A 190 7.86 7.29 8.16
CA LYS A 190 8.22 8.68 7.87
C LYS A 190 7.80 9.67 8.95
N ASP A 191 6.74 9.39 9.69
CA ASP A 191 6.27 10.23 10.79
C ASP A 191 7.05 10.04 12.10
N GLY A 192 8.04 9.13 12.11
CA GLY A 192 8.82 8.82 13.30
C GLY A 192 8.08 7.97 14.36
N VAL A 193 6.87 7.49 14.06
CA VAL A 193 6.12 6.61 14.98
C VAL A 193 6.89 5.31 15.26
N THR A 194 7.60 4.80 14.25
CA THR A 194 8.50 3.65 14.43
C THR A 194 9.61 3.95 15.46
N ALA A 195 10.18 5.16 15.45
CA ALA A 195 11.15 5.61 16.46
C ALA A 195 10.55 5.58 17.86
N TYR A 196 9.35 6.14 17.98
CA TYR A 196 8.64 6.25 19.25
C TYR A 196 8.33 4.87 19.87
N LEU A 197 7.92 3.91 19.05
CA LEU A 197 7.54 2.57 19.51
C LEU A 197 8.73 1.65 19.80
N PHE A 198 9.79 1.72 18.99
CA PHE A 198 10.89 0.75 19.02
C PHE A 198 12.24 1.36 19.44
N GLY A 199 12.27 2.66 19.71
CA GLY A 199 13.48 3.43 19.97
C GLY A 199 14.13 3.94 18.68
N ILE A 200 14.66 5.15 18.72
CA ILE A 200 15.27 5.81 17.55
C ILE A 200 16.50 5.08 17.01
N ASN A 201 17.25 4.41 17.90
CA ASN A 201 18.41 3.59 17.52
C ASN A 201 18.04 2.32 16.74
N SER A 202 16.78 1.89 16.81
CA SER A 202 16.26 0.72 16.07
C SER A 202 15.85 1.09 14.63
N ILE A 203 15.83 2.38 14.28
CA ILE A 203 15.52 2.81 12.92
C ILE A 203 16.75 2.64 12.04
N HIS A 204 16.58 1.80 11.02
CA HIS A 204 17.53 1.66 9.94
C HIS A 204 16.93 2.21 8.64
N GLU A 205 17.72 3.01 7.92
CA GLU A 205 17.38 3.58 6.61
C GLU A 205 17.09 2.48 5.57
N VAL A 206 17.63 1.29 5.81
CA VAL A 206 17.37 0.05 5.07
C VAL A 206 15.91 -0.36 5.05
N LEU A 207 15.12 -0.02 6.07
CA LEU A 207 13.73 -0.49 6.17
C LEU A 207 12.79 0.18 5.18
N GLU A 208 13.07 1.41 4.74
CA GLU A 208 12.15 2.18 3.90
C GLU A 208 11.95 1.55 2.52
N GLY A 209 13.03 1.16 1.85
CA GLY A 209 12.96 0.60 0.50
C GLY A 209 12.08 -0.67 0.40
N PRO A 210 12.24 -1.66 1.29
CA PRO A 210 11.34 -2.82 1.40
C PRO A 210 9.89 -2.45 1.77
N LEU A 211 9.67 -1.50 2.69
CA LEU A 211 8.31 -1.03 3.01
C LEU A 211 7.63 -0.43 1.76
N ASN A 212 8.34 0.40 1.01
CA ASN A 212 7.86 0.99 -0.24
C ASN A 212 7.60 -0.08 -1.31
N SER A 213 8.40 -1.13 -1.34
CA SER A 213 8.20 -2.28 -2.24
C SER A 213 6.87 -2.99 -1.99
N ILE A 214 6.48 -3.18 -0.72
CA ILE A 214 5.19 -3.79 -0.36
C ILE A 214 4.03 -2.95 -0.90
N VAL A 215 4.10 -1.63 -0.76
CA VAL A 215 3.09 -0.70 -1.29
C VAL A 215 2.94 -0.88 -2.79
N VAL A 216 4.05 -0.83 -3.54
CA VAL A 216 4.03 -0.95 -4.99
C VAL A 216 3.48 -2.29 -5.43
N ILE A 217 3.92 -3.39 -4.83
CA ILE A 217 3.44 -4.74 -5.15
C ILE A 217 1.92 -4.84 -4.93
N ALA A 218 1.43 -4.37 -3.77
CA ALA A 218 0.00 -4.35 -3.47
C ALA A 218 -0.78 -3.49 -4.47
N ALA A 219 -0.27 -2.30 -4.79
CA ALA A 219 -0.88 -1.39 -5.75
C ALA A 219 -0.94 -1.97 -7.17
N ILE A 220 0.06 -2.73 -7.60
CA ILE A 220 0.07 -3.44 -8.89
C ILE A 220 -1.04 -4.48 -8.93
N PHE A 221 -1.11 -5.37 -7.93
CA PHE A 221 -2.13 -6.40 -7.88
C PHE A 221 -3.53 -5.80 -7.80
N PHE A 222 -3.71 -4.78 -6.96
CA PHE A 222 -4.94 -4.02 -6.87
C PHE A 222 -5.33 -3.42 -8.22
N THR A 223 -4.44 -2.71 -8.90
CA THR A 223 -4.72 -2.07 -10.19
C THR A 223 -5.11 -3.07 -11.27
N VAL A 224 -4.38 -4.19 -11.37
CA VAL A 224 -4.67 -5.25 -12.35
C VAL A 224 -6.06 -5.85 -12.11
N SER A 225 -6.44 -6.05 -10.84
CA SER A 225 -7.75 -6.57 -10.46
C SER A 225 -8.86 -5.55 -10.68
N TYR A 226 -8.65 -4.30 -10.26
CA TYR A 226 -9.64 -3.23 -10.28
C TYR A 226 -9.95 -2.76 -11.70
N LEU A 227 -8.94 -2.52 -12.53
CA LEU A 227 -9.14 -2.08 -13.92
C LEU A 227 -9.45 -3.25 -14.87
N GLY A 228 -9.31 -4.50 -14.41
CA GLY A 228 -9.46 -5.68 -15.25
C GLY A 228 -8.49 -5.64 -16.43
N ILE A 229 -7.20 -5.41 -16.19
CA ILE A 229 -6.20 -5.23 -17.26
C ILE A 229 -6.14 -6.50 -18.14
N GLU A 230 -6.75 -6.41 -19.33
CA GLU A 230 -6.81 -7.49 -20.33
C GLU A 230 -5.61 -7.48 -21.31
N HIS A 231 -5.71 -8.27 -22.37
CA HIS A 231 -4.67 -8.42 -23.40
C HIS A 231 -4.24 -7.08 -24.03
N GLN A 232 -5.14 -6.09 -24.16
CA GLN A 232 -4.86 -4.80 -24.81
C GLN A 232 -3.73 -4.01 -24.12
N LEU A 233 -3.62 -4.11 -22.79
CA LEU A 233 -2.61 -3.40 -21.98
C LEU A 233 -1.52 -4.33 -21.43
N LYS A 234 -1.39 -5.55 -21.98
CA LYS A 234 -0.42 -6.55 -21.53
C LYS A 234 1.02 -6.03 -21.55
N LYS A 235 1.43 -5.30 -22.60
CA LYS A 235 2.78 -4.72 -22.70
C LYS A 235 3.06 -3.70 -21.60
N LEU A 236 2.11 -2.81 -21.34
CA LEU A 236 2.20 -1.80 -20.27
C LEU A 236 2.32 -2.46 -18.90
N LYS A 237 1.48 -3.49 -18.64
CA LYS A 237 1.55 -4.29 -17.41
C LYS A 237 2.92 -4.94 -17.24
N ILE A 238 3.44 -5.62 -18.26
CA ILE A 238 4.75 -6.28 -18.19
C ILE A 238 5.84 -5.26 -17.90
N PHE A 239 5.81 -4.10 -18.58
CA PHE A 239 6.79 -3.04 -18.36
C PHE A 239 6.74 -2.48 -16.94
N GLY A 240 5.56 -2.12 -16.42
CA GLY A 240 5.41 -1.63 -15.05
C GLY A 240 5.84 -2.65 -14.00
N VAL A 241 5.48 -3.93 -14.18
CA VAL A 241 5.92 -5.02 -13.29
C VAL A 241 7.44 -5.20 -13.35
N ALA A 242 8.05 -5.14 -14.55
CA ALA A 242 9.49 -5.26 -14.68
C ALA A 242 10.23 -4.13 -13.96
N VAL A 243 9.76 -2.89 -14.09
CA VAL A 243 10.30 -1.72 -13.35
C VAL A 243 10.20 -1.93 -11.84
N ALA A 244 9.06 -2.41 -11.33
CA ALA A 244 8.89 -2.71 -9.92
C ALA A 244 9.84 -3.83 -9.45
N ILE A 245 9.99 -4.91 -10.22
CA ILE A 245 10.93 -6.00 -9.90
C ILE A 245 12.37 -5.49 -9.84
N ILE A 246 12.77 -4.64 -10.78
CA ILE A 246 14.11 -4.03 -10.78
C ILE A 246 14.31 -3.20 -9.51
N ALA A 247 13.33 -2.39 -9.10
CA ALA A 247 13.40 -1.61 -7.87
C ALA A 247 13.47 -2.50 -6.62
N VAL A 248 12.70 -3.60 -6.59
CA VAL A 248 12.76 -4.60 -5.51
C VAL A 248 14.14 -5.24 -5.42
N ILE A 249 14.72 -5.68 -6.55
CA ILE A 249 16.07 -6.25 -6.59
C ILE A 249 17.11 -5.23 -6.15
N ALA A 250 16.96 -3.96 -6.51
CA ALA A 250 17.86 -2.90 -6.10
C ALA A 250 17.92 -2.71 -4.58
N ASN A 251 16.89 -3.09 -3.81
CA ASN A 251 16.98 -3.13 -2.33
C ASN A 251 18.06 -4.09 -1.84
N VAL A 252 18.23 -5.24 -2.50
CA VAL A 252 19.28 -6.19 -2.15
C VAL A 252 20.65 -5.57 -2.42
N VAL A 253 20.80 -4.86 -3.54
CA VAL A 253 22.04 -4.12 -3.86
C VAL A 253 22.31 -3.01 -2.84
N TYR A 254 21.27 -2.29 -2.41
CA TYR A 254 21.38 -1.26 -1.38
C TYR A 254 21.89 -1.84 -0.04
N GLN A 255 21.44 -3.04 0.34
CA GLN A 255 21.91 -3.70 1.58
C GLN A 255 23.43 -3.89 1.62
N PHE A 256 24.05 -4.19 0.47
CA PHE A 256 25.49 -4.40 0.38
C PHE A 256 26.29 -3.12 0.14
N THR A 257 25.70 -2.15 -0.54
CA THR A 257 26.40 -0.93 -0.96
C THR A 257 26.23 0.23 0.00
N GLY A 258 25.10 0.33 0.71
CA GLY A 258 24.71 1.51 1.48
C GLY A 258 24.62 2.79 0.65
N SER A 259 24.59 2.68 -0.69
CA SER A 259 24.71 3.83 -1.58
C SER A 259 23.41 4.60 -1.67
N PHE A 260 23.46 5.89 -1.33
CA PHE A 260 22.32 6.80 -1.48
C PHE A 260 21.83 6.92 -2.94
N ALA A 261 22.73 6.76 -3.92
CA ALA A 261 22.34 6.73 -5.33
C ALA A 261 21.45 5.52 -5.65
N VAL A 262 21.77 4.34 -5.12
CA VAL A 262 20.95 3.13 -5.28
C VAL A 262 19.60 3.32 -4.58
N PHE A 263 19.59 3.89 -3.37
CA PHE A 263 18.35 4.24 -2.65
C PHE A 263 17.44 5.16 -3.48
N THR A 264 18.02 6.20 -4.10
CA THR A 264 17.29 7.11 -4.98
C THR A 264 16.73 6.39 -6.21
N MET A 265 17.49 5.48 -6.83
CA MET A 265 17.02 4.68 -7.97
C MET A 265 15.85 3.76 -7.58
N ILE A 266 15.85 3.20 -6.36
CA ILE A 266 14.73 2.40 -5.85
C ILE A 266 13.46 3.26 -5.79
N HIS A 267 13.52 4.45 -5.19
CA HIS A 267 12.36 5.35 -5.06
C HIS A 267 11.83 5.81 -6.43
N LEU A 268 12.73 6.19 -7.34
CA LEU A 268 12.36 6.55 -8.71
C LEU A 268 11.71 5.37 -9.45
N GLY A 269 12.26 4.17 -9.33
CA GLY A 269 11.70 2.96 -9.93
C GLY A 269 10.30 2.63 -9.40
N HIS A 270 10.10 2.71 -8.08
CA HIS A 270 8.79 2.53 -7.45
C HIS A 270 7.76 3.54 -7.97
N LEU A 271 8.07 4.84 -7.93
CA LEU A 271 7.16 5.88 -8.41
C LEU A 271 6.91 5.78 -9.92
N LEU A 272 7.92 5.43 -10.71
CA LEU A 272 7.76 5.19 -12.14
C LEU A 272 6.79 4.04 -12.42
N SER A 273 6.91 2.93 -11.67
CA SER A 273 5.96 1.81 -11.77
C SER A 273 4.53 2.28 -11.46
N LEU A 274 4.32 3.00 -10.36
CA LEU A 274 3.00 3.53 -9.99
C LEU A 274 2.44 4.47 -11.08
N THR A 275 3.29 5.33 -11.68
CA THR A 275 2.91 6.22 -12.79
C THR A 275 2.55 5.45 -14.06
N ILE A 276 3.25 4.35 -14.38
CA ILE A 276 2.88 3.47 -15.49
C ILE A 276 1.48 2.88 -15.26
N PHE A 277 1.16 2.47 -14.03
CA PHE A 277 -0.17 1.96 -13.69
C PHE A 277 -1.25 3.06 -13.68
N LEU A 278 -0.91 4.29 -13.27
CA LEU A 278 -1.80 5.44 -13.43
C LEU A 278 -2.13 5.68 -14.92
N SER A 279 -1.13 5.59 -15.80
CA SER A 279 -1.32 5.75 -17.25
C SER A 279 -2.27 4.71 -17.83
N ALA A 280 -2.31 3.48 -17.27
CA ALA A 280 -3.30 2.47 -17.64
C ALA A 280 -4.74 2.95 -17.37
N GLY A 281 -4.96 3.58 -16.21
CA GLY A 281 -6.24 4.21 -15.88
C GLY A 281 -6.60 5.34 -16.84
N VAL A 282 -5.64 6.20 -17.21
CA VAL A 282 -5.86 7.30 -18.16
C VAL A 282 -6.24 6.76 -19.54
N ILE A 283 -5.56 5.72 -20.04
CA ILE A 283 -5.87 5.09 -21.32
C ILE A 283 -7.28 4.48 -21.31
N LEU A 284 -7.74 3.96 -20.17
CA LEU A 284 -9.07 3.37 -20.00
C LEU A 284 -10.16 4.37 -19.60
N TRP A 285 -9.83 5.65 -19.40
CA TRP A 285 -10.74 6.67 -18.86
C TRP A 285 -12.08 6.77 -19.60
N ASN A 286 -12.05 6.71 -20.94
CA ASN A 286 -13.24 6.78 -21.78
C ASN A 286 -13.93 5.42 -21.96
N LYS A 287 -13.24 4.31 -21.65
CA LYS A 287 -13.74 2.94 -21.86
C LYS A 287 -14.43 2.36 -20.63
N SER A 288 -14.04 2.80 -19.43
CA SER A 288 -14.55 2.25 -18.18
C SER A 288 -14.84 3.38 -17.20
N PHE A 289 -16.05 3.38 -16.65
CA PHE A 289 -16.41 4.32 -15.59
C PHE A 289 -15.54 4.12 -14.34
N TYR A 290 -15.11 2.88 -14.06
CA TYR A 290 -14.20 2.56 -12.96
C TYR A 290 -12.82 3.20 -13.13
N ALA A 291 -12.32 3.28 -14.37
CA ALA A 291 -11.04 3.89 -14.67
C ALA A 291 -10.98 5.38 -14.28
N ARG A 292 -12.13 6.08 -14.29
CA ARG A 292 -12.21 7.48 -13.87
C ARG A 292 -11.97 7.65 -12.37
N PHE A 293 -12.64 6.83 -11.56
CA PHE A 293 -12.39 6.78 -10.12
C PHE A 293 -10.95 6.41 -9.82
N PHE A 294 -10.39 5.45 -10.56
CA PHE A 294 -8.99 5.06 -10.40
C PHE A 294 -8.03 6.22 -10.61
N VAL A 295 -8.13 6.94 -11.74
CA VAL A 295 -7.20 8.04 -12.04
C VAL A 295 -7.32 9.16 -11.01
N LEU A 296 -8.55 9.51 -10.59
CA LEU A 296 -8.76 10.53 -9.57
C LEU A 296 -8.21 10.10 -8.21
N ALA A 297 -8.56 8.91 -7.73
CA ALA A 297 -8.14 8.41 -6.43
C ALA A 297 -6.62 8.22 -6.37
N TYR A 298 -6.06 7.53 -7.36
CA TYR A 298 -4.65 7.15 -7.40
C TYR A 298 -3.72 8.34 -7.68
N GLY A 299 -4.22 9.37 -8.39
CA GLY A 299 -3.43 10.55 -8.76
C GLY A 299 -3.03 11.43 -7.58
N PHE A 300 -3.92 11.67 -6.61
CA PHE A 300 -3.64 12.55 -5.47
C PHE A 300 -2.44 12.10 -4.61
N PRO A 301 -2.43 10.89 -4.02
CA PRO A 301 -1.31 10.48 -3.18
C PRO A 301 -0.04 10.31 -4.01
N LEU A 302 -0.13 9.92 -5.28
CA LEU A 302 1.05 9.81 -6.15
C LEU A 302 1.70 11.17 -6.41
N PHE A 303 0.90 12.21 -6.66
CA PHE A 303 1.40 13.58 -6.83
C PHE A 303 2.12 14.08 -5.57
N PHE A 304 1.52 13.89 -4.39
CA PHE A 304 2.16 14.25 -3.13
C PHE A 304 3.41 13.41 -2.84
N ALA A 305 3.41 12.13 -3.23
CA ALA A 305 4.58 11.28 -3.08
C ALA A 305 5.77 11.74 -3.93
N TYR A 306 5.54 12.22 -5.15
CA TYR A 306 6.62 12.79 -5.97
C TYR A 306 7.29 13.98 -5.29
N ASP A 307 6.50 14.93 -4.79
CA ASP A 307 7.06 16.11 -4.13
C ASP A 307 7.76 15.75 -2.81
N TYR A 308 7.10 14.96 -1.94
CA TYR A 308 7.64 14.66 -0.62
C TYR A 308 8.87 13.73 -0.65
N TYR A 309 8.88 12.70 -1.50
CA TYR A 309 9.96 11.70 -1.50
C TYR A 309 11.12 12.03 -2.44
N ILE A 310 10.87 12.60 -3.63
CA ILE A 310 11.94 12.74 -4.64
C ILE A 310 12.63 14.10 -4.56
N SER A 311 11.89 15.17 -4.34
CA SER A 311 12.44 16.53 -4.26
C SER A 311 13.62 16.65 -3.29
N PRO A 312 13.56 16.05 -2.07
CA PRO A 312 14.67 16.08 -1.13
C PRO A 312 15.93 15.41 -1.64
N HIS A 313 15.81 14.34 -2.42
CA HIS A 313 16.97 13.58 -2.90
C HIS A 313 17.87 14.41 -3.81
N PHE A 314 17.29 15.36 -4.55
CA PHE A 314 18.02 16.24 -5.47
C PHE A 314 18.31 17.62 -4.88
N GLY A 315 17.85 17.92 -3.66
CA GLY A 315 18.00 19.24 -3.06
C GLY A 315 17.20 20.33 -3.78
N ILE A 316 16.14 19.96 -4.50
CA ILE A 316 15.27 20.90 -5.24
C ILE A 316 13.94 21.02 -4.49
N LYS A 317 13.59 22.20 -4.00
CA LYS A 317 12.25 22.45 -3.43
C LYS A 317 11.27 22.74 -4.57
N VAL A 318 10.35 21.81 -4.86
CA VAL A 318 9.29 22.04 -5.86
C VAL A 318 8.09 22.71 -5.23
N LEU A 319 7.39 22.02 -4.32
CA LEU A 319 6.28 22.57 -3.53
C LEU A 319 6.54 22.52 -2.03
N ASP A 320 7.52 21.71 -1.58
CA ASP A 320 7.91 21.52 -0.17
C ASP A 320 6.71 21.12 0.70
N LEU A 321 5.95 20.12 0.22
CA LEU A 321 4.72 19.70 0.87
C LEU A 321 5.02 18.90 2.14
N PRO A 322 4.31 19.17 3.25
CA PRO A 322 4.43 18.37 4.45
C PRO A 322 3.83 16.96 4.27
N LEU A 323 4.35 16.00 5.03
CA LEU A 323 3.87 14.61 5.06
C LEU A 323 2.36 14.49 5.35
N ASN A 324 1.80 15.42 6.12
CA ASN A 324 0.38 15.44 6.44
C ASN A 324 -0.51 15.66 5.19
N LEU A 325 -0.01 16.30 4.12
CA LEU A 325 -0.74 16.37 2.84
C LEU A 325 -0.72 15.04 2.08
N TYR A 326 0.38 14.29 2.14
CA TYR A 326 0.43 12.92 1.62
C TYR A 326 -0.59 12.01 2.33
N LYS A 327 -0.68 12.08 3.67
CA LYS A 327 -1.70 11.36 4.46
C LYS A 327 -3.12 11.78 4.10
N LEU A 328 -3.36 13.07 3.85
CA LEU A 328 -4.66 13.53 3.39
C LEU A 328 -4.99 12.98 1.99
N GLY A 329 -4.02 12.99 1.07
CA GLY A 329 -4.17 12.41 -0.27
C GLY A 329 -4.48 10.93 -0.22
N SER A 330 -3.85 10.18 0.70
CA SER A 330 -4.16 8.77 0.91
C SER A 330 -5.56 8.57 1.51
N ILE A 331 -6.02 9.37 2.47
CA ILE A 331 -7.42 9.30 2.94
C ILE A 331 -8.42 9.55 1.80
N ILE A 332 -8.17 10.56 0.96
CA ILE A 332 -9.04 10.88 -0.19
C ILE A 332 -9.08 9.70 -1.16
N GLU A 333 -7.91 9.17 -1.51
CA GLU A 333 -7.77 7.96 -2.32
C GLU A 333 -8.57 6.82 -1.72
N MET A 334 -8.43 6.61 -0.42
CA MET A 334 -9.05 5.48 0.24
C MET A 334 -10.59 5.56 0.24
N ILE A 335 -11.15 6.74 0.46
CA ILE A 335 -12.60 6.97 0.40
C ILE A 335 -13.12 6.73 -1.02
N ILE A 336 -12.42 7.26 -2.03
CA ILE A 336 -12.83 7.13 -3.43
C ILE A 336 -12.74 5.67 -3.88
N PHE A 337 -11.68 4.94 -3.54
CA PHE A 337 -11.59 3.52 -3.89
C PHE A 337 -12.55 2.64 -3.11
N THR A 338 -12.76 2.89 -1.83
CA THR A 338 -13.75 2.15 -1.04
C THR A 338 -15.13 2.22 -1.71
N TYR A 339 -15.53 3.42 -2.12
CA TYR A 339 -16.76 3.61 -2.90
C TYR A 339 -16.68 2.97 -4.30
N GLY A 340 -15.57 3.18 -5.02
CA GLY A 340 -15.36 2.68 -6.38
C GLY A 340 -15.41 1.16 -6.48
N ILE A 341 -14.81 0.45 -5.52
CA ILE A 341 -14.83 -1.02 -5.44
C ILE A 341 -16.24 -1.51 -5.08
N MET A 342 -16.93 -0.84 -4.14
CA MET A 342 -18.31 -1.16 -3.81
C MET A 342 -19.25 -1.00 -5.01
N TYR A 343 -19.11 0.10 -5.74
CA TYR A 343 -19.87 0.33 -6.95
C TYR A 343 -19.59 -0.74 -8.01
N GLN A 344 -18.31 -1.08 -8.23
CA GLN A 344 -17.91 -2.17 -9.13
C GLN A 344 -18.50 -3.52 -8.72
N ALA A 345 -18.39 -3.89 -7.45
CA ALA A 345 -18.92 -5.15 -6.93
C ALA A 345 -20.45 -5.23 -7.06
N LYS A 346 -21.16 -4.10 -6.84
CA LYS A 346 -22.61 -4.04 -7.03
C LYS A 346 -23.00 -4.25 -8.49
N GLN A 347 -22.31 -3.58 -9.42
CA GLN A 347 -22.61 -3.72 -10.85
C GLN A 347 -22.31 -5.12 -11.37
N MET A 348 -21.15 -5.69 -11.03
CA MET A 348 -20.84 -7.09 -11.39
C MET A 348 -21.89 -8.08 -10.86
N ASN A 349 -22.45 -7.84 -9.67
CA ASN A 349 -23.52 -8.69 -9.13
C ASN A 349 -24.84 -8.54 -9.87
N ILE A 350 -25.16 -7.34 -10.38
CA ILE A 350 -26.35 -7.11 -11.22
C ILE A 350 -26.17 -7.82 -12.57
N GLU A 351 -25.05 -7.59 -13.25
CA GLU A 351 -24.72 -8.24 -14.53
C GLU A 351 -24.72 -9.76 -14.41
N ASN A 352 -24.14 -10.32 -13.33
CA ASN A 352 -24.15 -11.76 -13.08
C ASN A 352 -25.58 -12.32 -12.89
N LYS A 353 -26.50 -11.56 -12.27
CA LYS A 353 -27.91 -11.96 -12.15
C LYS A 353 -28.60 -11.95 -13.49
N GLU A 354 -28.37 -10.93 -14.31
CA GLU A 354 -28.93 -10.83 -15.66
C GLU A 354 -28.44 -11.95 -16.58
N ILE A 355 -27.13 -12.26 -16.54
CA ILE A 355 -26.56 -13.38 -17.30
C ILE A 355 -27.17 -14.70 -16.85
N ARG A 356 -27.32 -14.92 -15.54
CA ARG A 356 -27.99 -16.13 -15.01
C ARG A 356 -29.44 -16.23 -15.49
N GLN A 357 -30.17 -15.11 -15.53
CA GLN A 357 -31.55 -15.11 -16.02
C GLN A 357 -31.60 -15.46 -17.52
N LYS A 358 -30.76 -14.82 -18.34
CA LYS A 358 -30.66 -15.13 -19.78
C LYS A 358 -30.32 -16.60 -20.04
N LEU A 359 -29.47 -17.21 -19.21
CA LEU A 359 -29.15 -18.64 -19.31
C LEU A 359 -30.33 -19.53 -18.96
N ILE A 360 -31.11 -19.18 -17.93
CA ILE A 360 -32.34 -19.90 -17.56
C ILE A 360 -33.38 -19.80 -18.70
N ASP A 361 -33.58 -18.60 -19.24
CA ASP A 361 -34.54 -18.35 -20.32
C ASP A 361 -34.12 -19.10 -21.59
N TYR A 362 -32.83 -19.07 -21.95
CA TYR A 362 -32.29 -19.83 -23.08
C TYR A 362 -32.48 -21.34 -22.89
N THR A 363 -32.22 -21.85 -21.68
CA THR A 363 -32.42 -23.28 -21.36
C THR A 363 -33.90 -23.68 -21.45
N ASN A 364 -34.80 -22.85 -20.95
CA ASN A 364 -36.25 -23.08 -21.05
C ASN A 364 -36.73 -23.05 -22.49
N ASN A 365 -36.23 -22.12 -23.30
CA ASN A 365 -36.53 -22.06 -24.74
C ASN A 365 -35.98 -23.27 -25.50
N LEU A 366 -34.78 -23.75 -25.17
CA LEU A 366 -34.26 -25.00 -25.73
C LEU A 366 -35.12 -26.19 -25.38
N LYS A 367 -35.64 -26.30 -24.14
CA LYS A 367 -36.59 -27.35 -23.77
C LYS A 367 -37.92 -27.21 -24.53
N ALA A 368 -38.42 -25.99 -24.69
CA ALA A 368 -39.67 -25.71 -25.40
C ALA A 368 -39.57 -25.99 -26.91
N GLN A 369 -38.43 -25.68 -27.54
CA GLN A 369 -38.16 -25.97 -28.96
C GLN A 369 -37.83 -27.45 -29.18
N ASN A 370 -37.12 -28.08 -28.25
CA ASN A 370 -36.88 -29.53 -28.23
C ASN A 370 -38.03 -30.30 -27.57
N LYS A 371 -39.28 -29.83 -27.68
CA LYS A 371 -40.49 -30.54 -27.24
C LYS A 371 -40.66 -31.93 -27.89
N GLY A 372 -39.83 -32.30 -28.87
CA GLY A 372 -39.70 -33.65 -29.42
C GLY A 372 -38.58 -34.52 -28.83
N LEU A 373 -37.72 -34.00 -27.95
CA LEU A 373 -36.68 -34.77 -27.24
C LEU A 373 -37.02 -35.06 -25.77
N ASP A 374 -38.08 -34.43 -25.23
CA ASP A 374 -38.73 -34.83 -23.97
C ASP A 374 -39.64 -36.08 -24.13
N GLN A 375 -39.62 -36.71 -25.31
CA GLN A 375 -40.15 -38.06 -25.53
C GLN A 375 -39.05 -39.14 -25.43
N ARG A 376 -38.24 -39.10 -24.37
CA ARG A 376 -37.58 -40.34 -23.88
C ARG A 376 -38.07 -40.63 -22.47
N PRO A 377 -39.25 -41.26 -22.31
CA PRO A 377 -39.91 -41.37 -21.02
C PRO A 377 -39.41 -42.49 -20.09
N ASP A 378 -38.42 -43.33 -20.45
CA ASP A 378 -38.16 -44.54 -19.66
C ASP A 378 -36.78 -44.58 -18.96
N THR A 379 -35.70 -44.07 -19.55
CA THR A 379 -34.34 -44.26 -18.97
C THR A 379 -34.10 -43.46 -17.68
N ILE A 380 -34.66 -42.25 -17.54
CA ILE A 380 -34.47 -41.43 -16.33
C ILE A 380 -35.26 -42.01 -15.15
N ASN A 381 -36.51 -42.41 -15.39
CA ASN A 381 -37.34 -43.03 -14.35
C ASN A 381 -36.76 -44.39 -13.94
N GLU A 382 -36.27 -45.19 -14.88
CA GLU A 382 -35.62 -46.47 -14.56
C GLU A 382 -34.31 -46.27 -13.77
N LEU A 383 -33.49 -45.26 -14.11
CA LEU A 383 -32.28 -44.94 -13.35
C LEU A 383 -32.59 -44.45 -11.92
N ILE A 384 -33.69 -43.70 -11.74
CA ILE A 384 -34.17 -43.29 -10.42
C ILE A 384 -34.66 -44.49 -9.63
N GLU A 385 -35.51 -45.35 -10.21
CA GLU A 385 -36.08 -46.50 -9.52
C GLU A 385 -35.06 -47.60 -9.20
N LYS A 386 -34.16 -47.91 -10.15
CA LYS A 386 -33.23 -49.05 -10.08
C LYS A 386 -31.98 -48.75 -9.24
N PHE A 387 -31.50 -47.50 -9.27
CA PHE A 387 -30.25 -47.12 -8.60
C PHE A 387 -30.40 -45.99 -7.58
N ASN A 388 -31.64 -45.51 -7.36
CA ASN A 388 -31.95 -44.43 -6.43
C ASN A 388 -31.13 -43.16 -6.72
N PHE A 389 -30.99 -42.82 -8.00
CA PHE A 389 -30.28 -41.61 -8.41
C PHE A 389 -31.07 -40.35 -8.13
N THR A 390 -30.35 -39.30 -7.74
CA THR A 390 -30.90 -37.94 -7.77
C THR A 390 -30.84 -37.40 -9.20
N LEU A 391 -31.73 -36.49 -9.55
CA LEU A 391 -31.72 -35.80 -10.85
C LEU A 391 -30.34 -35.21 -11.16
N LYS A 392 -29.66 -34.64 -10.15
CA LYS A 392 -28.34 -34.04 -10.33
C LYS A 392 -27.24 -35.05 -10.62
N GLU A 393 -27.31 -36.24 -10.06
CA GLU A 393 -26.38 -37.33 -10.37
C GLU A 393 -26.58 -37.86 -11.80
N ILE A 394 -27.81 -37.90 -12.29
CA ILE A 394 -28.12 -38.29 -13.68
C ILE A 394 -27.58 -37.25 -14.66
N GLU A 395 -27.77 -35.95 -14.39
CA GLU A 395 -27.19 -34.87 -15.21
C GLU A 395 -25.65 -34.96 -15.27
N VAL A 396 -25.00 -35.19 -14.13
CA VAL A 396 -23.55 -35.36 -14.05
C VAL A 396 -23.09 -36.62 -14.80
N LEU A 397 -23.81 -37.75 -14.67
CA LEU A 397 -23.50 -39.00 -15.38
C LEU A 397 -23.65 -38.86 -16.89
N LYS A 398 -24.67 -38.12 -17.36
CA LYS A 398 -24.88 -37.84 -18.78
C LYS A 398 -23.76 -37.00 -19.39
N VAL A 399 -23.28 -35.98 -18.70
CA VAL A 399 -22.14 -35.19 -19.21
C VAL A 399 -20.83 -35.99 -19.11
N LEU A 400 -20.70 -36.85 -18.10
CA LEU A 400 -19.56 -37.75 -17.95
C LEU A 400 -19.43 -38.74 -19.12
N SER A 401 -20.53 -39.25 -19.67
CA SER A 401 -20.52 -40.17 -20.83
C SER A 401 -20.01 -39.52 -22.13
N LEU A 402 -20.02 -38.18 -22.21
CA LEU A 402 -19.47 -37.40 -23.33
C LEU A 402 -17.95 -37.17 -23.24
N ASN A 403 -17.24 -37.93 -22.40
CA ASN A 403 -15.78 -37.83 -22.17
C ASN A 403 -15.28 -36.45 -21.71
N LYS A 404 -16.11 -35.68 -20.99
CA LYS A 404 -15.73 -34.39 -20.42
C LYS A 404 -14.91 -34.55 -19.14
N THR A 405 -13.98 -33.62 -18.92
CA THR A 405 -13.18 -33.51 -17.68
C THR A 405 -14.02 -32.99 -16.53
N ASN A 406 -13.58 -33.19 -15.27
CA ASN A 406 -14.31 -32.67 -14.10
C ASN A 406 -14.51 -31.15 -14.16
N LYS A 407 -13.56 -30.41 -14.72
CA LYS A 407 -13.64 -28.95 -14.88
C LYS A 407 -14.69 -28.56 -15.92
N GLU A 408 -14.71 -29.23 -17.06
CA GLU A 408 -15.73 -29.01 -18.09
C GLU A 408 -17.12 -29.41 -17.61
N ILE A 409 -17.25 -30.51 -16.86
CA ILE A 409 -18.52 -30.91 -16.23
C ILE A 409 -18.96 -29.84 -15.23
N ALA A 410 -18.05 -29.30 -14.42
CA ALA A 410 -18.34 -28.24 -13.44
C ALA A 410 -18.89 -26.98 -14.14
N GLU A 411 -18.28 -26.58 -15.25
CA GLU A 411 -18.71 -25.46 -16.09
C GLU A 411 -20.07 -25.74 -16.75
N MET A 412 -20.28 -26.92 -17.35
CA MET A 412 -21.53 -27.30 -18.02
C MET A 412 -22.70 -27.48 -17.04
N GLN A 413 -22.42 -27.91 -15.81
CA GLN A 413 -23.42 -28.22 -14.79
C GLN A 413 -23.59 -27.10 -13.76
N PHE A 414 -22.86 -25.99 -13.92
CA PHE A 414 -22.89 -24.81 -13.06
C PHE A 414 -22.63 -25.11 -11.57
N ILE A 415 -21.69 -26.01 -11.28
CA ILE A 415 -21.31 -26.41 -9.91
C ILE A 415 -19.79 -26.37 -9.72
N SER A 416 -19.29 -26.43 -8.48
CA SER A 416 -17.84 -26.46 -8.25
C SER A 416 -17.22 -27.80 -8.68
N GLU A 417 -15.94 -27.82 -9.07
CA GLU A 417 -15.23 -29.06 -9.41
C GLU A 417 -15.23 -30.08 -8.24
N ASN A 418 -15.22 -29.59 -7.00
CA ASN A 418 -15.34 -30.44 -5.81
C ASN A 418 -16.73 -31.06 -5.69
N THR A 419 -17.78 -30.32 -6.04
CA THR A 419 -19.16 -30.83 -6.12
C THR A 419 -19.29 -31.89 -7.22
N VAL A 420 -18.62 -31.72 -8.37
CA VAL A 420 -18.55 -32.75 -9.42
C VAL A 420 -17.88 -34.02 -8.91
N LYS A 421 -16.73 -33.89 -8.24
CA LYS A 421 -16.03 -35.05 -7.63
C LYS A 421 -16.93 -35.78 -6.61
N TYR A 422 -17.69 -35.03 -5.83
CA TYR A 422 -18.67 -35.58 -4.89
C TYR A 422 -19.79 -36.37 -5.60
N HIS A 423 -20.42 -35.79 -6.63
CA HIS A 423 -21.45 -36.49 -7.41
C HIS A 423 -20.91 -37.74 -8.11
N ILE A 424 -19.72 -37.67 -8.74
CA ILE A 424 -19.10 -38.83 -9.38
C ILE A 424 -18.85 -39.94 -8.35
N LYS A 425 -18.34 -39.61 -7.15
CA LYS A 425 -18.13 -40.60 -6.09
C LYS A 425 -19.44 -41.31 -5.70
N ASN A 426 -20.54 -40.57 -5.57
CA ASN A 426 -21.84 -41.16 -5.27
C ASN A 426 -22.37 -42.01 -6.43
N ILE A 427 -22.15 -41.58 -7.67
CA ILE A 427 -22.53 -42.33 -8.87
C ILE A 427 -21.83 -43.69 -8.92
N LEU A 428 -20.50 -43.71 -8.74
CA LEU A 428 -19.72 -44.95 -8.70
C LEU A 428 -20.21 -45.90 -7.60
N LYS A 429 -20.53 -45.36 -6.43
CA LYS A 429 -21.08 -46.13 -5.30
C LYS A 429 -22.43 -46.75 -5.63
N LYS A 430 -23.33 -45.99 -6.26
CA LYS A 430 -24.69 -46.45 -6.61
C LYS A 430 -24.68 -47.48 -7.75
N LEU A 431 -23.77 -47.33 -8.72
CA LEU A 431 -23.57 -48.31 -9.80
C LEU A 431 -22.72 -49.53 -9.38
N LYS A 432 -22.10 -49.50 -8.20
CA LYS A 432 -21.15 -50.52 -7.71
C LYS A 432 -19.95 -50.75 -8.66
N VAL A 433 -19.45 -49.67 -9.26
CA VAL A 433 -18.29 -49.71 -10.17
C VAL A 433 -17.10 -48.96 -9.58
N LYS A 434 -15.89 -49.27 -10.06
CA LYS A 434 -14.63 -48.75 -9.50
C LYS A 434 -14.02 -47.62 -10.32
N SER A 435 -14.37 -47.49 -11.60
CA SER A 435 -13.83 -46.46 -12.48
C SER A 435 -14.93 -45.60 -13.12
N LYS A 436 -14.54 -44.39 -13.54
CA LYS A 436 -15.44 -43.50 -14.27
C LYS A 436 -15.78 -44.07 -15.64
N GLU A 437 -14.83 -44.76 -16.25
CA GLU A 437 -14.96 -45.46 -17.53
C GLU A 437 -16.05 -46.53 -17.45
N ASP A 438 -16.09 -47.31 -16.38
CA ASP A 438 -17.17 -48.29 -16.14
C ASP A 438 -18.53 -47.59 -16.02
N ALA A 439 -18.61 -46.47 -15.28
CA ALA A 439 -19.87 -45.73 -15.15
C ALA A 439 -20.37 -45.16 -16.49
N LYS A 440 -19.47 -44.70 -17.36
CA LYS A 440 -19.81 -44.28 -18.73
C LYS A 440 -20.37 -45.44 -19.54
N TYR A 441 -19.71 -46.60 -19.48
CA TYR A 441 -20.13 -47.80 -20.19
C TYR A 441 -21.53 -48.27 -19.74
N HIS A 442 -21.81 -48.26 -18.44
CA HIS A 442 -23.13 -48.57 -17.91
C HIS A 442 -24.20 -47.61 -18.45
N TYR A 443 -23.96 -46.29 -18.43
CA TYR A 443 -24.93 -45.31 -18.93
C TYR A 443 -25.21 -45.47 -20.43
N LEU A 444 -24.18 -45.71 -21.25
CA LEU A 444 -24.32 -45.90 -22.69
C LEU A 444 -25.11 -47.17 -23.03
N ASN A 445 -24.91 -48.26 -22.29
CA ASN A 445 -25.70 -49.48 -22.50
C ASN A 445 -27.17 -49.31 -22.10
N PHE A 446 -27.46 -48.52 -21.06
CA PHE A 446 -28.84 -48.14 -20.72
C PHE A 446 -29.53 -47.29 -21.80
N GLU A 447 -28.79 -46.46 -22.56
CA GLU A 447 -29.35 -45.74 -23.71
C GLU A 447 -29.57 -46.64 -24.94
N VAL A 448 -28.73 -47.67 -25.13
CA VAL A 448 -28.86 -48.62 -26.25
C VAL A 448 -30.05 -49.57 -26.05
N ASP A 449 -30.22 -50.14 -24.85
CA ASP A 449 -31.36 -51.04 -24.54
C ASP A 449 -32.72 -50.31 -24.53
N ALA A 450 -32.73 -48.98 -24.30
CA ALA A 450 -33.94 -48.15 -24.35
C ALA A 450 -34.29 -47.64 -25.76
N SER A 451 -33.45 -47.93 -26.77
CA SER A 451 -33.65 -47.51 -28.18
C SER A 451 -33.87 -48.67 -29.15
N SER A 452 -33.88 -49.90 -28.66
CA SER A 452 -34.37 -51.14 -29.29
C SER A 452 -35.79 -51.47 -28.83
#